data_AF-A0A431VZM2-F1
#
_entry.id   AF-A0A431VZM2-F1
#
_cell.length_a   1.000
_cell.length_b   1.000
_cell.length_c   1.000
_cell.angle_alpha   90.00
_cell.angle_beta   90.00
_cell.angle_gamma   90.00
#
_symmetry.space_group_name_H-M   'P 1'
#
loop_
_entity.id
_entity.type
_entity.pdbx_description
1 polymer ?
#
loop_
_entity_poly.entity_id
_entity_poly.type
_entity_poly.pdbx_seq_one_letter_code
_entity_poly.pdbx_strand_id
1 'polypeptide(L)'
;MEELLATPFWTRFNLYFVATWVVLTLYWLVRIAFEARRRQRPAVTLWAIPGLLLLGLAPLLEVPVLFGLGAALLLAAEWWPRSFAPATGRPQWVWGLILAVLGAGTLLISPVTFLSALVGTGLALGGLAWLLAGLLWPPPRQAQTWLPPSVMHKVHSPTFGTEVRWQAAHVPIPPELEVTLAQGHILLRNTASESLWLRGWTPAGRNAFRALNRTIDPGEDHRLIREIGQAGVRVWYSPPDSPEVRLLRADWTEHDQSRTLH
;
A
#
# COMPACT_ATOMS: atom_id res chain seq x y z
N MET A 1 -35.87 -12.92 -31.67
CA MET A 1 -34.62 -12.11 -31.65
C MET A 1 -34.89 -10.66 -32.01
N GLU A 2 -35.80 -10.37 -32.96
CA GLU A 2 -36.24 -8.99 -33.27
C GLU A 2 -37.00 -8.31 -32.11
N GLU A 3 -37.83 -9.02 -31.34
CA GLU A 3 -38.52 -8.46 -30.15
C GLU A 3 -37.57 -8.04 -29.01
N LEU A 4 -36.41 -8.68 -28.88
CA LEU A 4 -35.39 -8.33 -27.86
C LEU A 4 -34.77 -6.95 -28.11
N LEU A 5 -34.88 -6.42 -29.33
CA LEU A 5 -34.35 -5.12 -29.73
C LEU A 5 -35.38 -3.98 -29.61
N ALA A 6 -36.67 -4.30 -29.41
CA ALA A 6 -37.76 -3.31 -29.43
C ALA A 6 -38.13 -2.77 -28.04
N THR A 7 -37.84 -3.49 -26.95
CA THR A 7 -38.11 -3.01 -25.58
C THR A 7 -37.05 -2.02 -25.12
N PRO A 8 -37.42 -0.82 -24.62
CA PRO A 8 -36.45 0.16 -24.15
C PRO A 8 -35.61 -0.42 -22.99
N PHE A 9 -34.29 -0.37 -23.16
CA PHE A 9 -33.25 -0.95 -22.29
C PHE A 9 -33.53 -0.85 -20.79
N TRP A 10 -34.08 0.28 -20.34
CA TRP A 10 -34.33 0.60 -18.92
C TRP A 10 -35.51 -0.12 -18.27
N THR A 11 -36.48 -0.62 -19.05
CA THR A 11 -37.69 -1.26 -18.50
C THR A 11 -37.45 -2.63 -17.89
N ARG A 12 -36.34 -3.29 -18.26
CA ARG A 12 -35.93 -4.60 -17.73
C ARG A 12 -35.07 -4.51 -16.48
N PHE A 13 -34.60 -3.31 -16.12
CA PHE A 13 -33.75 -3.12 -14.95
C PHE A 13 -34.56 -2.65 -13.74
N ASN A 14 -34.52 -3.44 -12.67
CA ASN A 14 -34.99 -2.99 -11.38
C ASN A 14 -34.07 -1.86 -10.86
N LEU A 15 -34.66 -0.79 -10.29
CA LEU A 15 -33.92 0.30 -9.66
C LEU A 15 -32.85 -0.20 -8.68
N TYR A 16 -33.16 -1.22 -7.88
CA TYR A 16 -32.20 -1.81 -6.93
C TYR A 16 -31.00 -2.45 -7.63
N PHE A 17 -31.22 -3.09 -8.78
CA PHE A 17 -30.15 -3.67 -9.58
C PHE A 17 -29.24 -2.57 -10.13
N VAL A 18 -29.81 -1.52 -10.73
CA VAL A 18 -29.02 -0.39 -11.27
C VAL A 18 -28.22 0.28 -10.15
N ALA A 19 -28.85 0.53 -9.01
CA ALA A 19 -28.18 1.12 -7.84
C ALA A 19 -27.00 0.24 -7.37
N THR A 20 -27.20 -1.07 -7.27
CA THR A 20 -26.14 -2.02 -6.88
C THR A 20 -24.99 -2.02 -7.89
N TRP A 21 -25.31 -2.06 -9.18
CA TRP A 21 -24.32 -2.05 -10.26
C TRP A 21 -23.49 -0.75 -10.26
N VAL A 22 -24.15 0.40 -10.05
CA VAL A 22 -23.47 1.69 -9.91
C VAL A 22 -22.56 1.71 -8.68
N VAL A 23 -23.03 1.23 -7.52
CA VAL A 23 -22.23 1.16 -6.30
C VAL A 23 -20.99 0.29 -6.50
N LEU A 24 -21.13 -0.90 -7.12
CA LEU A 24 -19.99 -1.78 -7.43
C LEU A 24 -19.00 -1.12 -8.38
N THR A 25 -19.50 -0.43 -9.40
CA THR A 25 -18.67 0.30 -10.37
C THR A 25 -17.89 1.43 -9.69
N LEU A 26 -18.57 2.23 -8.86
CA LEU A 26 -17.95 3.33 -8.11
C LEU A 26 -16.93 2.81 -7.10
N TYR A 27 -17.26 1.76 -6.35
CA TYR A 27 -16.33 1.10 -5.43
C TYR A 27 -15.05 0.70 -6.16
N TRP A 28 -15.17 0.02 -7.31
CA TRP A 28 -14.04 -0.42 -8.09
C TRP A 28 -13.18 0.74 -8.62
N LEU A 29 -13.80 1.80 -9.14
CA LEU A 29 -13.08 3.00 -9.60
C LEU A 29 -12.36 3.72 -8.45
N VAL A 30 -13.00 3.84 -7.29
CA VAL A 30 -12.40 4.41 -6.08
C VAL A 30 -11.21 3.56 -5.61
N ARG A 31 -11.33 2.23 -5.69
CA ARG A 31 -10.24 1.31 -5.36
C ARG A 31 -9.03 1.53 -6.28
N ILE A 32 -9.26 1.63 -7.60
CA ILE A 32 -8.21 1.97 -8.58
C ILE A 32 -7.55 3.31 -8.23
N ALA A 33 -8.35 4.32 -7.91
CA ALA A 33 -7.84 5.64 -7.53
C ALA A 33 -6.92 5.58 -6.29
N PHE A 34 -7.30 4.82 -5.26
CA PHE A 34 -6.46 4.63 -4.07
C PHE A 34 -5.16 3.88 -4.37
N GLU A 35 -5.20 2.83 -5.18
CA GLU A 35 -4.02 2.04 -5.50
C GLU A 35 -3.08 2.74 -6.50
N ALA A 36 -3.63 3.57 -7.38
CA ALA A 36 -2.84 4.47 -8.23
C ALA A 36 -1.98 5.44 -7.40
N ARG A 37 -2.55 5.99 -6.32
CA ARG A 37 -1.80 6.81 -5.36
C ARG A 37 -0.66 6.05 -4.66
N ARG A 38 -0.77 4.72 -4.57
CA ARG A 38 0.24 3.81 -4.03
C ARG A 38 1.22 3.28 -5.08
N ARG A 39 1.21 3.84 -6.30
CA ARG A 39 2.04 3.43 -7.44
C ARG A 39 1.81 1.98 -7.87
N GLN A 40 0.58 1.50 -7.73
CA GLN A 40 0.18 0.21 -8.27
C GLN A 40 -0.65 0.42 -9.53
N ARG A 41 -0.45 -0.44 -10.53
CA ARG A 41 -1.28 -0.51 -11.73
C ARG A 41 -2.34 -1.60 -11.56
N PRO A 42 -3.55 -1.39 -12.10
CA PRO A 42 -4.54 -2.45 -12.16
C PRO A 42 -4.01 -3.57 -13.07
N ALA A 43 -4.00 -4.80 -12.55
CA ALA A 43 -3.61 -5.99 -13.30
C ALA A 43 -4.83 -6.91 -13.43
N VAL A 44 -5.00 -7.87 -12.52
CA VAL A 44 -6.18 -8.74 -12.52
C VAL A 44 -7.45 -7.96 -12.17
N THR A 45 -7.34 -6.81 -11.51
CA THR A 45 -8.46 -5.87 -11.28
C THR A 45 -9.18 -5.44 -12.57
N LEU A 46 -8.54 -5.49 -13.74
CA LEU A 46 -9.20 -5.17 -15.02
C LEU A 46 -10.28 -6.19 -15.42
N TRP A 47 -10.27 -7.41 -14.85
CA TRP A 47 -11.35 -8.38 -15.02
C TRP A 47 -12.69 -7.93 -14.43
N ALA A 48 -12.69 -6.85 -13.63
CA ALA A 48 -13.93 -6.25 -13.19
C ALA A 48 -14.73 -5.64 -14.35
N ILE A 49 -14.09 -5.23 -15.46
CA ILE A 49 -14.80 -4.71 -16.64
C ILE A 49 -15.71 -5.79 -17.24
N PRO A 50 -15.19 -6.96 -17.70
CA PRO A 50 -16.07 -8.02 -18.17
C PRO A 50 -17.02 -8.52 -17.07
N GLY A 51 -16.63 -8.49 -15.79
CA GLY A 51 -17.52 -8.80 -14.67
C GLY A 51 -18.75 -7.88 -14.59
N LEU A 52 -18.54 -6.55 -14.62
CA LEU A 52 -19.60 -5.54 -14.61
C LEU A 52 -20.46 -5.63 -15.86
N LEU A 53 -19.86 -5.85 -17.04
CA LEU A 53 -20.61 -6.04 -18.27
C LEU A 53 -21.52 -7.28 -18.18
N LEU A 54 -20.99 -8.43 -17.74
CA LEU A 54 -21.77 -9.66 -17.58
C LEU A 54 -22.92 -9.51 -16.57
N LEU A 55 -22.68 -8.82 -15.46
CA LEU A 55 -23.76 -8.49 -14.52
C LEU A 55 -24.86 -7.68 -15.19
N GLY A 56 -24.49 -6.62 -15.93
CA GLY A 56 -25.45 -5.79 -16.67
C GLY A 56 -26.19 -6.56 -17.78
N LEU A 57 -25.53 -7.53 -18.40
CA LEU A 57 -26.10 -8.39 -19.44
C LEU A 57 -27.07 -9.45 -18.91
N ALA A 58 -26.84 -9.95 -17.68
CA ALA A 58 -27.63 -11.03 -17.11
C ALA A 58 -29.15 -10.80 -17.09
N PRO A 59 -29.68 -9.65 -16.60
CA PRO A 59 -31.10 -9.37 -16.65
C PRO A 59 -31.61 -9.05 -18.06
N LEU A 60 -30.74 -8.56 -18.96
CA LEU A 60 -31.13 -8.19 -20.31
C LEU A 60 -31.37 -9.42 -21.20
N LEU A 61 -30.47 -10.40 -21.09
CA LEU A 61 -30.53 -11.65 -21.85
C LEU A 61 -31.33 -12.74 -21.14
N GLU A 62 -31.79 -12.48 -19.90
CA GLU A 62 -32.50 -13.44 -19.06
C GLU A 62 -31.69 -14.73 -18.84
N VAL A 63 -30.36 -14.61 -18.73
CA VAL A 63 -29.44 -15.74 -18.53
C VAL A 63 -28.79 -15.65 -17.14
N PRO A 64 -29.29 -16.41 -16.13
CA PRO A 64 -28.78 -16.36 -14.76
C PRO A 64 -27.29 -16.72 -14.63
N VAL A 65 -26.79 -17.56 -15.53
CA VAL A 65 -25.37 -17.97 -15.54
C VAL A 65 -24.42 -16.77 -15.74
N LEU A 66 -24.84 -15.76 -16.52
CA LEU A 66 -24.04 -14.54 -16.70
C LEU A 66 -23.90 -13.75 -15.39
N PHE A 67 -24.91 -13.78 -14.53
CA PHE A 67 -24.83 -13.15 -13.22
C PHE A 67 -23.76 -13.82 -12.34
N GLY A 68 -23.80 -15.16 -12.26
CA GLY A 68 -22.82 -15.94 -11.50
C GLY A 68 -21.38 -15.74 -12.01
N LEU A 69 -21.20 -15.76 -13.34
CA LEU A 69 -19.90 -15.52 -13.95
C LEU A 69 -19.41 -14.08 -13.73
N GLY A 70 -20.30 -13.10 -13.86
CA GLY A 70 -19.98 -11.69 -13.59
C GLY A 70 -19.54 -11.47 -12.14
N ALA A 71 -20.27 -12.03 -11.18
CA ALA A 71 -19.91 -12.00 -9.77
C ALA A 71 -18.58 -12.71 -9.48
N ALA A 72 -18.33 -13.87 -10.08
CA ALA A 72 -17.07 -14.59 -9.94
C ALA A 72 -15.88 -13.78 -10.48
N LEU A 73 -16.04 -13.10 -11.62
CA LEU A 73 -15.01 -12.21 -12.16
C LEU A 73 -14.76 -10.99 -11.28
N LEU A 74 -15.78 -10.40 -10.67
CA LEU A 74 -15.60 -9.32 -9.70
C LEU A 74 -14.84 -9.80 -8.46
N LEU A 75 -15.18 -10.98 -7.94
CA LEU A 75 -14.48 -11.57 -6.79
C LEU A 75 -13.03 -11.91 -7.14
N ALA A 76 -12.77 -12.45 -8.33
CA ALA A 76 -11.41 -12.66 -8.81
C ALA A 76 -10.66 -11.33 -8.95
N ALA A 77 -11.28 -10.30 -9.55
CA ALA A 77 -10.68 -8.99 -9.67
C ALA A 77 -10.29 -8.38 -8.31
N GLU A 78 -11.07 -8.64 -7.26
CA GLU A 78 -10.82 -8.12 -5.91
C GLU A 78 -9.78 -8.96 -5.14
N TRP A 79 -9.95 -10.29 -5.11
CA TRP A 79 -9.24 -11.19 -4.19
C TRP A 79 -8.10 -11.98 -4.83
N TRP A 80 -7.86 -11.85 -6.14
CA TRP A 80 -6.78 -12.59 -6.78
C TRP A 80 -5.39 -12.10 -6.32
N PRO A 81 -4.43 -13.01 -6.10
CA PRO A 81 -3.05 -12.63 -5.83
C PRO A 81 -2.50 -11.79 -6.99
N ARG A 82 -2.13 -10.53 -6.72
CA ARG A 82 -1.73 -9.53 -7.74
C ARG A 82 -2.92 -8.90 -8.51
N SER A 83 -4.06 -8.70 -7.86
CA SER A 83 -5.13 -7.81 -8.36
C SER A 83 -4.55 -6.46 -8.83
N PHE A 84 -3.65 -5.91 -8.03
CA PHE A 84 -2.79 -4.79 -8.36
C PHE A 84 -1.32 -5.20 -8.38
N ALA A 85 -0.55 -4.62 -9.29
CA ALA A 85 0.88 -4.87 -9.43
C ALA A 85 1.67 -3.55 -9.32
N PRO A 86 2.89 -3.54 -8.76
CA PRO A 86 3.73 -2.34 -8.80
C PRO A 86 3.97 -1.93 -10.26
N ALA A 87 3.81 -0.64 -10.57
CA ALA A 87 4.12 -0.11 -11.89
C ALA A 87 5.47 0.62 -11.89
N THR A 88 6.28 0.34 -12.92
CA THR A 88 7.61 0.93 -13.11
C THR A 88 7.56 2.37 -13.62
N GLY A 89 6.44 2.80 -14.16
CA GLY A 89 6.25 4.13 -14.73
C GLY A 89 4.80 4.60 -14.60
N ARG A 90 4.61 5.91 -14.76
CA ARG A 90 3.29 6.54 -14.75
C ARG A 90 2.46 6.01 -15.92
N PRO A 91 1.24 5.50 -15.69
CA PRO A 91 0.31 5.19 -16.76
C PRO A 91 0.02 6.45 -17.58
N GLN A 92 0.11 6.34 -18.91
CA GLN A 92 -0.20 7.45 -19.81
C GLN A 92 -1.71 7.72 -19.78
N TRP A 93 -2.10 8.76 -19.02
CA TRP A 93 -3.51 9.12 -18.79
C TRP A 93 -4.24 9.52 -20.09
N VAL A 94 -3.51 10.00 -21.11
CA VAL A 94 -4.06 10.40 -22.41
C VAL A 94 -4.79 9.23 -23.09
N TRP A 95 -4.25 8.02 -23.02
CA TRP A 95 -4.93 6.84 -23.58
C TRP A 95 -6.23 6.52 -22.83
N GLY A 96 -6.25 6.73 -21.52
CA GLY A 96 -7.47 6.59 -20.72
C GLY A 96 -8.54 7.60 -21.12
N LEU A 97 -8.13 8.85 -21.37
CA LEU A 97 -9.02 9.90 -21.87
C LEU A 97 -9.60 9.53 -23.25
N ILE A 98 -8.76 9.10 -24.19
CA ILE A 98 -9.20 8.70 -25.54
C ILE A 98 -10.25 7.59 -25.45
N LEU A 99 -9.98 6.54 -24.68
CA LEU A 99 -10.91 5.43 -24.50
C LEU A 99 -12.21 5.87 -23.82
N ALA A 100 -12.13 6.73 -22.80
CA ALA A 100 -13.31 7.25 -22.12
C ALA A 100 -14.19 8.09 -23.06
N VAL A 101 -13.57 8.94 -23.89
CA VAL A 101 -14.27 9.77 -24.88
C VAL A 101 -14.87 8.90 -25.99
N LEU A 102 -14.15 7.89 -26.48
CA LEU A 102 -14.70 6.94 -27.46
C LEU A 102 -15.87 6.14 -26.87
N GLY A 103 -15.75 5.69 -25.61
CA GLY A 103 -16.82 5.01 -24.90
C GLY A 103 -18.06 5.90 -24.70
N ALA A 104 -17.86 7.14 -24.26
CA ALA A 104 -18.95 8.10 -24.13
C ALA A 104 -19.57 8.44 -25.50
N GLY A 105 -18.75 8.68 -26.52
CA GLY A 105 -19.22 8.98 -27.87
C GLY A 105 -20.04 7.83 -28.48
N THR A 106 -19.60 6.58 -28.28
CA THR A 106 -20.36 5.40 -28.73
C THR A 106 -21.69 5.24 -28.00
N LEU A 107 -21.79 5.64 -26.72
CA LEU A 107 -23.05 5.62 -25.97
C LEU A 107 -23.99 6.78 -26.33
N LEU A 108 -23.45 7.93 -26.75
CA LEU A 108 -24.22 9.15 -27.01
C LEU A 108 -24.65 9.32 -28.48
N ILE A 109 -23.83 8.86 -29.43
CA ILE A 109 -24.00 9.17 -30.87
C ILE A 109 -24.61 7.99 -31.62
N SER A 110 -24.25 6.75 -31.25
CA SER A 110 -24.76 5.57 -31.95
C SER A 110 -26.19 5.28 -31.54
N PRO A 111 -27.02 4.71 -32.44
CA PRO A 111 -28.25 4.08 -32.02
C PRO A 111 -27.94 3.07 -30.91
N VAL A 112 -28.78 3.04 -29.87
CA VAL A 112 -28.59 2.18 -28.69
C VAL A 112 -28.87 0.73 -29.08
N THR A 113 -27.94 0.16 -29.84
CA THR A 113 -27.86 -1.27 -30.09
C THR A 113 -27.20 -1.93 -28.90
N PHE A 114 -27.50 -3.22 -28.71
CA PHE A 114 -26.86 -4.04 -27.69
C PHE A 114 -25.32 -3.97 -27.76
N LEU A 115 -24.77 -4.05 -28.98
CA LEU A 115 -23.33 -4.03 -29.20
C LEU A 115 -22.70 -2.67 -28.88
N SER A 116 -23.34 -1.57 -29.28
CA SER A 116 -22.84 -0.22 -28.95
C SER A 116 -22.89 0.06 -27.45
N ALA A 117 -23.92 -0.40 -26.73
CA ALA A 117 -24.00 -0.27 -25.28
C ALA A 117 -22.89 -1.06 -24.57
N LEU A 118 -22.64 -2.31 -25.00
CA LEU A 118 -21.59 -3.16 -24.43
C LEU A 118 -20.19 -2.58 -24.66
N VAL A 119 -19.88 -2.27 -25.92
CA VAL A 119 -18.59 -1.71 -26.33
C VAL A 119 -18.37 -0.35 -25.69
N GLY A 120 -19.37 0.52 -25.73
CA GLY A 120 -19.28 1.86 -25.17
C GLY A 120 -19.09 1.87 -23.66
N THR A 121 -19.81 1.02 -22.93
CA THR A 121 -19.64 0.86 -21.48
C THR A 121 -18.27 0.29 -21.15
N GLY A 122 -17.82 -0.75 -21.86
CA GLY A 122 -16.50 -1.34 -21.65
C GLY A 122 -15.36 -0.35 -21.89
N LEU A 123 -15.43 0.42 -22.99
CA LEU A 123 -14.47 1.47 -23.32
C LEU A 123 -14.50 2.60 -22.29
N ALA A 124 -15.69 3.04 -21.87
CA ALA A 124 -15.84 4.10 -20.87
C ALA A 124 -15.24 3.69 -19.53
N LEU A 125 -15.56 2.49 -19.03
CA LEU A 125 -15.04 1.96 -17.76
C LEU A 125 -13.52 1.73 -17.81
N GLY A 126 -13.03 1.10 -18.88
CA GLY A 126 -11.58 0.88 -19.08
C GLY A 126 -10.83 2.20 -19.20
N GLY A 127 -11.39 3.14 -19.95
CA GLY A 127 -10.84 4.50 -20.11
C GLY A 127 -10.78 5.26 -18.78
N LEU A 128 -11.88 5.27 -18.02
CA LEU A 128 -11.93 5.92 -16.70
C LEU A 128 -10.95 5.29 -15.71
N ALA A 129 -10.86 3.96 -15.65
CA ALA A 129 -9.90 3.26 -14.80
C ALA A 129 -8.45 3.65 -15.14
N TRP A 130 -8.12 3.68 -16.44
CA TRP A 130 -6.78 4.06 -16.90
C TRP A 130 -6.48 5.55 -16.68
N LEU A 131 -7.49 6.40 -16.89
CA LEU A 131 -7.43 7.84 -16.65
C LEU A 131 -7.14 8.12 -15.17
N LEU A 132 -7.90 7.49 -14.26
CA LEU A 132 -7.69 7.60 -12.81
C LEU A 132 -6.31 7.09 -12.41
N ALA A 133 -5.89 5.95 -12.98
CA ALA A 133 -4.57 5.38 -12.72
C ALA A 133 -3.42 6.34 -13.11
N GLY A 134 -3.57 7.07 -14.22
CA GLY A 134 -2.58 8.03 -14.69
C GLY A 134 -2.66 9.42 -14.05
N LEU A 135 -3.87 9.93 -13.75
CA LEU A 135 -4.06 11.26 -13.15
C LEU A 135 -3.72 11.29 -11.66
N LEU A 136 -4.09 10.24 -10.92
CA LEU A 136 -3.83 10.13 -9.49
C LEU A 136 -2.47 9.51 -9.17
N TRP A 137 -1.67 9.27 -10.20
CA TRP A 137 -0.29 8.84 -10.04
C TRP A 137 0.50 9.94 -9.33
N PRO A 138 1.11 9.67 -8.17
CA PRO A 138 1.85 10.68 -7.45
C PRO A 138 3.05 11.13 -8.29
N PRO A 139 3.43 12.43 -8.25
CA PRO A 139 4.60 12.90 -8.97
C PRO A 139 5.83 12.05 -8.60
N PRO A 140 6.77 11.88 -9.55
CA PRO A 140 8.04 11.25 -9.22
C PRO A 140 8.67 12.10 -8.10
N ARG A 141 8.60 11.59 -6.87
CA ARG A 141 9.39 12.13 -5.76
C ARG A 141 10.82 12.14 -6.28
N GLN A 142 11.43 13.32 -6.37
CA GLN A 142 12.86 13.44 -6.61
C GLN A 142 13.55 12.49 -5.64
N ALA A 143 14.47 11.70 -6.17
CA ALA A 143 15.16 10.65 -5.45
C ALA A 143 15.89 11.23 -4.24
N GLN A 144 15.24 11.29 -3.08
CA GLN A 144 15.94 10.95 -1.85
C GLN A 144 16.12 9.43 -1.92
N THR A 145 17.30 9.03 -2.43
CA THR A 145 17.84 7.67 -2.44
C THR A 145 16.87 6.59 -2.94
N TRP A 146 16.86 6.45 -4.26
CA TRP A 146 16.19 5.42 -5.04
C TRP A 146 16.57 3.99 -4.56
N LEU A 147 15.57 3.15 -4.28
CA LEU A 147 15.72 1.69 -4.22
C LEU A 147 14.88 1.06 -5.34
N PRO A 148 15.38 0.04 -6.04
CA PRO A 148 14.66 -0.64 -7.10
C PRO A 148 13.51 -1.51 -6.56
N PRO A 149 12.46 -1.76 -7.36
CA PRO A 149 11.33 -2.61 -6.98
C PRO A 149 11.72 -4.09 -7.12
N SER A 150 11.91 -4.77 -6.00
CA SER A 150 12.17 -6.20 -5.97
C SER A 150 10.89 -7.02 -6.12
N VAL A 151 10.83 -7.74 -7.23
CA VAL A 151 10.09 -9.00 -7.40
C VAL A 151 10.54 -9.96 -6.30
N MET A 152 9.60 -10.63 -5.61
CA MET A 152 9.69 -11.78 -4.69
C MET A 152 11.05 -12.51 -4.55
N HIS A 153 12.10 -11.79 -4.18
CA HIS A 153 13.32 -12.27 -3.57
C HIS A 153 13.47 -11.45 -2.31
N LYS A 154 13.81 -12.10 -1.19
CA LYS A 154 14.14 -11.46 0.09
C LYS A 154 14.95 -10.20 -0.21
N VAL A 155 14.25 -9.06 -0.16
CA VAL A 155 14.87 -7.76 -0.30
C VAL A 155 15.82 -7.72 0.87
N HIS A 156 17.12 -7.66 0.60
CA HIS A 156 18.05 -7.11 1.56
C HIS A 156 17.99 -5.62 1.30
N SER A 157 17.07 -4.92 1.97
CA SER A 157 17.00 -3.47 2.01
C SER A 157 18.02 -2.98 3.04
N PRO A 158 19.13 -2.37 2.62
CA PRO A 158 20.06 -1.72 3.55
C PRO A 158 19.49 -0.42 4.16
N THR A 159 18.20 -0.11 3.94
CA THR A 159 17.68 1.26 3.99
C THR A 159 16.39 1.39 4.81
N PHE A 160 15.62 0.31 4.94
CA PHE A 160 14.71 0.19 6.08
C PHE A 160 15.38 -0.74 7.08
N GLY A 161 16.04 -0.16 8.09
CA GLY A 161 16.63 -0.89 9.21
C GLY A 161 15.65 -1.83 9.95
N THR A 162 14.38 -1.92 9.52
CA THR A 162 13.43 -2.94 9.95
C THR A 162 13.90 -4.36 9.67
N GLU A 163 14.77 -4.61 8.70
CA GLU A 163 15.37 -5.96 8.53
C GLU A 163 16.27 -6.31 9.70
N VAL A 164 17.08 -5.35 10.15
CA VAL A 164 17.96 -5.48 11.31
C VAL A 164 17.18 -5.87 12.56
N ARG A 165 15.93 -5.39 12.68
CA ARG A 165 15.04 -5.77 13.78
C ARG A 165 14.73 -7.27 13.83
N TRP A 166 14.54 -7.90 12.67
CA TRP A 166 14.12 -9.30 12.54
C TRP A 166 15.29 -10.27 12.39
N GLN A 167 16.53 -9.76 12.30
CA GLN A 167 17.73 -10.58 12.29
C GLN A 167 18.04 -11.12 13.69
N ALA A 168 18.72 -12.26 13.75
CA ALA A 168 19.28 -12.77 14.99
C ALA A 168 20.32 -11.76 15.47
N ALA A 169 20.03 -11.09 16.59
CA ALA A 169 20.91 -10.08 17.16
C ALA A 169 21.66 -10.63 18.36
N HIS A 170 22.97 -10.42 18.37
CA HIS A 170 23.82 -10.78 19.50
C HIS A 170 23.77 -9.70 20.58
N VAL A 171 23.77 -10.08 21.85
CA VAL A 171 23.87 -9.15 22.99
C VAL A 171 25.28 -9.30 23.56
N PRO A 172 26.20 -8.35 23.28
CA PRO A 172 27.58 -8.48 23.72
C PRO A 172 27.72 -8.36 25.24
N ILE A 173 28.70 -9.09 25.79
CA ILE A 173 29.11 -9.05 27.19
C ILE A 173 30.63 -8.85 27.19
N PRO A 174 31.16 -7.68 27.60
CA PRO A 174 30.47 -6.52 28.20
C PRO A 174 29.64 -5.70 27.18
N PRO A 175 28.71 -4.85 27.64
CA PRO A 175 27.93 -3.97 26.75
C PRO A 175 28.80 -2.86 26.14
N GLU A 176 28.57 -2.58 24.87
CA GLU A 176 29.31 -1.60 24.05
C GLU A 176 28.61 -0.24 23.95
N LEU A 177 27.37 -0.18 24.44
CA LEU A 177 26.57 1.03 24.54
C LEU A 177 26.12 1.21 25.98
N GLU A 178 26.32 2.40 26.52
CA GLU A 178 25.76 2.83 27.79
C GLU A 178 24.50 3.68 27.56
N VAL A 179 23.50 3.52 28.42
CA VAL A 179 22.23 4.23 28.34
C VAL A 179 22.05 5.09 29.58
N THR A 180 21.95 6.41 29.38
CA THR A 180 21.66 7.37 30.46
C THR A 180 20.30 8.02 30.22
N LEU A 181 19.45 8.00 31.26
CA LEU A 181 18.13 8.64 31.22
C LEU A 181 18.26 10.12 31.59
N ALA A 182 17.70 10.98 30.75
CA ALA A 182 17.64 12.42 31.00
C ALA A 182 16.21 12.94 30.78
N GLN A 183 15.98 14.22 31.11
CA GLN A 183 14.65 14.83 31.00
C GLN A 183 14.19 14.86 29.53
N GLY A 184 13.21 14.03 29.18
CA GLY A 184 12.64 13.93 27.84
C GLY A 184 13.51 13.24 26.79
N HIS A 185 14.69 12.73 27.15
CA HIS A 185 15.59 12.07 26.21
C HIS A 185 16.37 10.91 26.84
N ILE A 186 16.86 10.03 25.98
CA ILE A 186 17.77 8.94 26.31
C ILE A 186 19.10 9.24 25.64
N LEU A 187 20.18 9.24 26.40
CA LEU A 187 21.54 9.36 25.89
C LEU A 187 22.10 7.96 25.68
N LEU A 188 22.59 7.70 24.47
CA LEU A 188 23.35 6.52 24.12
C LEU A 188 24.81 6.92 23.99
N ARG A 189 25.68 6.33 24.80
CA ARG A 189 27.13 6.57 24.72
C ARG A 189 27.84 5.35 24.17
N ASN A 190 28.73 5.55 23.21
CA ASN A 190 29.60 4.47 22.74
C ASN A 190 30.72 4.21 23.75
N THR A 191 30.73 3.02 24.37
CA THR A 191 31.79 2.58 25.30
C THR A 191 32.80 1.62 24.65
N ALA A 192 32.57 1.21 23.41
CA ALA A 192 33.53 0.41 22.66
C ALA A 192 34.75 1.26 22.24
N SER A 193 35.85 0.56 21.92
CA SER A 193 37.06 1.19 21.37
C SER A 193 36.94 1.56 19.88
N GLU A 194 35.84 1.17 19.22
CA GLU A 194 35.58 1.38 17.79
C GLU A 194 34.27 2.15 17.55
N SER A 195 34.14 2.78 16.39
CA SER A 195 32.92 3.49 16.01
C SER A 195 31.78 2.51 15.77
N LEU A 196 30.59 2.79 16.28
CA LEU A 196 29.42 1.92 16.13
C LEU A 196 28.41 2.52 15.16
N TRP A 197 27.86 1.68 14.29
CA TRP A 197 26.80 2.09 13.37
C TRP A 197 25.42 1.77 13.95
N LEU A 198 24.70 2.79 14.41
CA LEU A 198 23.32 2.67 14.87
C LEU A 198 22.38 2.47 13.67
N ARG A 199 21.60 1.39 13.71
CA ARG A 199 20.67 0.94 12.65
C ARG A 199 19.20 1.27 12.93
N GLY A 200 18.86 1.44 14.20
CA GLY A 200 17.51 1.80 14.61
C GLY A 200 17.23 1.45 16.06
N TRP A 201 16.05 1.87 16.52
CA TRP A 201 15.65 1.64 17.90
C TRP A 201 14.14 1.50 18.05
N THR A 202 13.70 1.03 19.21
CA THR A 202 12.28 0.88 19.56
C THR A 202 12.09 1.09 21.06
N PRO A 203 11.06 1.83 21.50
CA PRO A 203 10.66 1.85 22.90
C PRO A 203 10.27 0.45 23.39
N ALA A 204 10.72 0.04 24.57
CA ALA A 204 10.29 -1.23 25.15
C ALA A 204 8.77 -1.24 25.37
N GLY A 205 8.13 -2.39 25.09
CA GLY A 205 6.67 -2.55 25.18
C GLY A 205 5.89 -1.96 24.00
N ARG A 206 6.53 -1.31 23.01
CA ARG A 206 5.87 -0.81 21.80
C ARG A 206 6.43 -1.45 20.54
N ASN A 207 5.56 -1.67 19.56
CA ASN A 207 5.94 -2.18 18.24
C ASN A 207 6.21 -1.01 17.26
N ALA A 208 7.15 -0.13 17.60
CA ALA A 208 7.40 1.12 16.87
C ALA A 208 8.87 1.27 16.49
N PHE A 209 9.31 0.50 15.49
CA PHE A 209 10.69 0.57 15.01
C PHE A 209 10.96 1.90 14.31
N ARG A 210 11.97 2.62 14.81
CA ARG A 210 12.46 3.88 14.26
C ARG A 210 13.82 3.62 13.66
N ALA A 211 13.91 3.70 12.32
CA ALA A 211 15.17 3.55 11.62
C ALA A 211 16.13 4.68 12.01
N LEU A 212 17.39 4.33 12.21
CA LEU A 212 18.48 5.25 12.47
C LEU A 212 19.63 4.85 11.57
N ASN A 213 20.30 5.80 10.94
CA ASN A 213 21.45 5.53 10.09
C ASN A 213 22.56 6.49 10.48
N ARG A 214 23.21 6.21 11.61
CA ARG A 214 24.19 7.11 12.20
C ARG A 214 25.33 6.35 12.83
N THR A 215 26.55 6.76 12.51
CA THR A 215 27.76 6.32 13.19
C THR A 215 27.96 7.16 14.45
N ILE A 216 28.38 6.52 15.54
CA ILE A 216 28.80 7.16 16.77
C ILE A 216 30.23 6.74 17.08
N ASP A 217 31.12 7.72 17.27
CA ASP A 217 32.52 7.44 17.55
C ASP A 217 32.74 7.03 19.02
N PRO A 218 33.86 6.38 19.37
CA PRO A 218 34.18 6.02 20.76
C PRO A 218 34.04 7.21 21.71
N GLY A 219 33.23 7.06 22.76
CA GLY A 219 32.94 8.11 23.73
C GLY A 219 31.93 9.17 23.30
N GLU A 220 31.42 9.15 22.06
CA GLU A 220 30.37 10.07 21.59
C GLU A 220 28.99 9.70 22.16
N ASP A 221 28.20 10.73 22.45
CA ASP A 221 26.81 10.61 22.88
C ASP A 221 25.85 10.86 21.71
N HIS A 222 24.81 10.02 21.60
CA HIS A 222 23.68 10.21 20.71
C HIS A 222 22.37 10.32 21.49
N ARG A 223 21.53 11.30 21.12
CA ARG A 223 20.26 11.58 21.80
C ARG A 223 19.09 10.91 21.09
N LEU A 224 18.33 10.10 21.82
CA LEU A 224 17.02 9.59 21.40
C LEU A 224 15.91 10.31 22.16
N ILE A 225 14.76 10.47 21.51
CA ILE A 225 13.56 11.02 22.16
C ILE A 225 13.00 9.99 23.14
N ARG A 226 12.72 10.41 24.38
CA ARG A 226 12.06 9.57 25.38
C ARG A 226 10.56 9.85 25.37
N GLU A 227 9.76 8.81 25.19
CA GLU A 227 8.29 8.92 25.27
C GLU A 227 7.82 8.86 26.73
N ILE A 228 6.71 9.54 27.04
CA ILE A 228 6.08 9.47 28.37
C ILE A 228 5.62 8.03 28.63
N GLY A 229 5.98 7.49 29.80
CA GLY A 229 5.66 6.11 30.19
C GLY A 229 6.47 5.03 29.46
N GLN A 230 7.56 5.41 28.78
CA GLN A 230 8.49 4.45 28.19
C GLN A 230 9.23 3.72 29.31
N ALA A 231 9.17 2.37 29.33
CA ALA A 231 9.80 1.51 30.34
C ALA A 231 11.13 0.87 29.89
N GLY A 232 11.67 1.29 28.75
CA GLY A 232 12.91 0.73 28.21
C GLY A 232 13.19 1.15 26.77
N VAL A 233 14.35 0.77 26.26
CA VAL A 233 14.76 0.95 24.87
C VAL A 233 15.46 -0.30 24.34
N ARG A 234 15.28 -0.54 23.04
CA ARG A 234 15.99 -1.54 22.25
C ARG A 234 16.70 -0.82 21.14
N VAL A 235 18.01 -0.99 21.01
CA VAL A 235 18.83 -0.32 20.00
C VAL A 235 19.60 -1.37 19.21
N TRP A 236 19.41 -1.38 17.90
CA TRP A 236 20.13 -2.25 16.98
C TRP A 236 21.30 -1.47 16.39
N TYR A 237 22.48 -2.08 16.41
CA TYR A 237 23.71 -1.48 15.93
C TYR A 237 24.65 -2.55 15.35
N SER A 238 25.70 -2.12 14.65
CA SER A 238 26.75 -3.02 14.14
C SER A 238 28.12 -2.33 14.23
N PRO A 239 29.21 -3.08 14.43
CA PRO A 239 30.56 -2.57 14.21
C PRO A 239 30.74 -2.07 12.76
N PRO A 240 31.78 -1.27 12.50
CA PRO A 240 32.14 -0.88 11.15
C PRO A 240 32.57 -2.13 10.38
N ASP A 241 32.15 -2.24 9.12
CA ASP A 241 32.51 -3.35 8.22
C ASP A 241 32.08 -4.77 8.67
N SER A 242 31.28 -4.87 9.75
CA SER A 242 30.72 -6.15 10.20
C SER A 242 29.27 -6.31 9.75
N PRO A 243 28.90 -7.48 9.20
CA PRO A 243 27.50 -7.83 8.96
C PRO A 243 26.76 -8.22 10.25
N GLU A 244 27.46 -8.33 11.38
CA GLU A 244 26.87 -8.73 12.66
C GLU A 244 25.95 -7.63 13.21
N VAL A 245 24.71 -8.01 13.50
CA VAL A 245 23.76 -7.14 14.20
C VAL A 245 23.82 -7.40 15.69
N ARG A 246 24.07 -6.34 16.45
CA ARG A 246 24.08 -6.35 17.90
C ARG A 246 22.86 -5.60 18.45
N LEU A 247 22.42 -5.99 19.63
CA LEU A 247 21.24 -5.44 20.27
C LEU A 247 21.53 -5.04 21.71
N LEU A 248 21.40 -3.74 21.96
CA LEU A 248 21.33 -3.20 23.32
C LEU A 248 19.90 -3.31 23.84
N ARG A 249 19.76 -3.89 25.04
CA ARG A 249 18.50 -3.94 25.78
C ARG A 249 18.67 -3.23 27.11
N ALA A 250 18.02 -2.08 27.27
CA ALA A 250 17.95 -1.39 28.55
C ALA A 250 16.48 -1.26 28.94
N ASP A 251 16.08 -1.92 30.02
CA ASP A 251 14.76 -1.75 30.64
C ASP A 251 14.94 -0.96 31.93
N TRP A 252 13.95 -0.14 32.26
CA TRP A 252 13.93 0.60 33.52
C TRP A 252 12.51 0.63 34.07
N THR A 253 12.43 0.58 35.39
CA THR A 253 11.20 0.85 36.13
C THR A 253 11.24 2.31 36.57
N GLU A 254 10.35 3.15 36.05
CA GLU A 254 10.10 4.44 36.68
C GLU A 254 9.62 4.16 38.10
N HIS A 255 10.42 4.52 39.10
CA HIS A 255 9.93 4.53 40.47
C HIS A 255 8.85 5.60 40.54
N ASP A 256 7.68 5.19 41.00
CA ASP A 256 6.51 6.04 41.19
C ASP A 256 6.87 7.23 42.08
N GLN A 257 7.23 8.37 41.47
CA GLN A 257 7.48 9.62 42.19
C GLN A 257 6.16 10.23 42.75
N SER A 258 5.01 9.57 42.55
CA SER A 258 3.72 10.04 43.09
C SER A 258 3.37 9.47 44.47
N ARG A 259 4.27 8.71 45.11
CA ARG A 259 4.01 8.10 46.43
C ARG A 259 4.93 8.56 47.55
N THR A 260 5.09 9.88 47.71
CA THR A 260 5.37 10.50 49.02
C THR A 260 5.00 11.98 48.97
N LEU A 261 3.77 12.28 49.39
CA LEU A 261 3.47 13.50 50.13
C LEU A 261 2.57 13.08 51.31
N HIS A 262 2.95 13.58 52.48
CA HIS A 262 2.33 13.38 53.79
C HIS A 262 0.84 13.74 53.82
#